data_AF-A0A838QS10-F1
#
_entry.id   AF-A0A838QS10-F1
#
_cell.length_a   1.000
_cell.length_b   1.000
_cell.length_c   1.000
_cell.angle_alpha   90.00
_cell.angle_beta   90.00
_cell.angle_gamma   90.00
#
_symmetry.space_group_name_H-M   'P 1'
#
loop_
_entity.id
_entity.type
_entity.pdbx_description
1 polymer ?
#
loop_
_entity_poly.entity_id
_entity_poly.type
_entity_poly.pdbx_seq_one_letter_code
_entity_poly.pdbx_strand_id
1 'polypeptide(L)'
;MMPVAESTVLQIGDLVYQVSGLARSASMLSDLGTEAANQEAFHDAFVGVAMQASPAGVAEPIRVATSGVFEFDCLPTTTDVGDLWGVDEDGAGVALLNQTIAKVATANLAIGRAARRINPAASRALVDVVSTVMCGGPQVMA
;
A
#
# COMPACT_ATOMS: atom_id res chain seq x y z
N MET A 1 -12.83 9.95 -6.38
CA MET A 1 -11.86 10.24 -7.45
C MET A 1 -10.74 11.05 -6.83
N MET A 2 -9.49 10.70 -7.11
CA MET A 2 -8.30 11.37 -6.58
C MET A 2 -7.59 12.11 -7.71
N PRO A 3 -7.32 13.42 -7.58
CA PRO A 3 -6.48 14.15 -8.54
C PRO A 3 -5.06 13.57 -8.59
N VAL A 4 -4.42 13.67 -9.76
CA VAL A 4 -3.04 13.22 -10.01
C VAL A 4 -2.25 14.39 -10.59
N ALA A 5 -0.97 14.52 -10.26
CA ALA A 5 -0.10 15.49 -10.90
C ALA A 5 0.34 14.98 -12.28
N GLU A 6 0.54 15.87 -13.27
CA GLU A 6 0.96 15.46 -14.64
C GLU A 6 2.27 14.64 -14.66
N SER A 7 3.17 14.87 -13.70
CA SER A 7 4.43 14.14 -13.58
C SER A 7 4.29 12.78 -12.88
N THR A 8 3.13 12.45 -12.36
CA THR A 8 2.90 11.21 -11.59
C THR A 8 2.39 10.13 -12.52
N VAL A 9 3.16 9.04 -12.61
CA VAL A 9 2.75 7.82 -13.31
C VAL A 9 2.19 6.84 -12.30
N LEU A 10 0.98 6.34 -12.55
CA LEU A 10 0.31 5.31 -11.75
C LEU A 10 -0.17 4.19 -12.64
N GLN A 11 -0.02 2.96 -12.17
CA GLN A 11 -0.57 1.76 -12.78
C GLN A 11 -1.76 1.24 -11.96
N ILE A 12 -2.62 0.44 -12.61
CA ILE A 12 -3.69 -0.26 -11.91
C ILE A 12 -3.05 -1.25 -10.93
N GLY A 13 -3.52 -1.24 -9.68
CA GLY A 13 -2.98 -2.07 -8.59
C GLY A 13 -1.97 -1.34 -7.71
N ASP A 14 -1.51 -0.14 -8.09
CA ASP A 14 -0.55 0.61 -7.28
C ASP A 14 -1.14 0.99 -5.92
N LEU A 15 -0.32 0.86 -4.90
CA LEU A 15 -0.56 1.39 -3.56
C LEU A 15 -0.40 2.91 -3.59
N VAL A 16 -1.46 3.62 -3.21
CA VAL A 16 -1.56 5.07 -3.35
C VAL A 16 -1.61 5.75 -1.98
N TYR A 17 -0.73 6.73 -1.81
CA TYR A 17 -0.82 7.71 -0.73
C TYR A 17 -1.17 9.10 -1.29
N GLN A 18 -1.57 10.03 -0.43
CA GLN A 18 -1.84 11.40 -0.83
C GLN A 18 -0.95 12.42 -0.13
N VAL A 19 -0.48 13.40 -0.90
CA VAL A 19 0.19 14.59 -0.39
C VAL A 19 -0.44 15.81 -1.03
N SER A 20 -0.88 16.75 -0.18
CA SER A 20 -1.57 17.97 -0.63
C SER A 20 -2.77 17.69 -1.54
N GLY A 21 -3.52 16.60 -1.29
CA GLY A 21 -4.70 16.22 -2.06
C GLY A 21 -4.42 15.53 -3.40
N LEU A 22 -3.16 15.24 -3.72
CA LEU A 22 -2.75 14.58 -4.96
C LEU A 22 -2.32 13.13 -4.69
N ALA A 23 -2.81 12.20 -5.50
CA ALA A 23 -2.40 10.79 -5.45
C ALA A 23 -0.95 10.62 -5.93
N ARG A 24 -0.20 9.78 -5.22
CA ARG A 24 1.18 9.38 -5.51
C ARG A 24 1.37 7.88 -5.27
N SER A 25 2.26 7.25 -6.04
CA SER A 25 2.60 5.83 -5.88
C SER A 25 3.53 5.61 -4.69
N ALA A 26 3.52 4.44 -4.06
CA ALA A 26 4.37 4.14 -2.90
C ALA A 26 5.86 4.47 -3.13
N SER A 27 6.38 4.14 -4.31
CA SER A 27 7.78 4.41 -4.71
C SER A 27 8.15 5.89 -4.81
N MET A 28 7.18 6.80 -4.80
CA MET A 28 7.43 8.25 -4.78
C MET A 28 7.58 8.80 -3.36
N LEU A 29 7.34 7.99 -2.32
CA LEU A 29 7.63 8.40 -0.95
C LEU A 29 9.15 8.57 -0.80
N SER A 30 9.57 9.67 -0.16
CA SER A 30 10.99 9.89 0.12
C SER A 30 11.45 8.93 1.20
N ASP A 31 12.66 8.39 1.05
CA ASP A 31 13.27 7.54 2.05
C ASP A 31 13.52 8.30 3.36
N LEU A 32 13.04 7.72 4.47
CA LEU A 32 13.20 8.19 5.84
C LEU A 32 14.26 7.38 6.60
N GLY A 33 15.01 6.54 5.90
CA GLY A 33 16.21 5.84 6.36
C GLY A 33 15.96 4.44 6.94
N THR A 34 14.70 4.04 7.10
CA THR A 34 14.32 2.66 7.47
C THR A 34 12.98 2.28 6.86
N GLU A 35 12.81 1.01 6.50
CA GLU A 35 11.54 0.44 6.06
C GLU A 35 10.38 0.78 7.00
N ALA A 36 10.56 0.64 8.31
CA ALA A 36 9.50 0.92 9.28
C ALA A 36 9.07 2.40 9.28
N ALA A 37 10.02 3.34 9.18
CA ALA A 37 9.69 4.76 9.06
C ALA A 37 8.97 5.08 7.74
N ASN A 38 9.40 4.43 6.65
CA ASN A 38 8.76 4.55 5.33
C ASN A 38 7.33 3.99 5.36
N GLN A 39 7.13 2.83 5.96
CA GLN A 39 5.83 2.19 6.15
C GLN A 39 4.88 3.04 7.00
N GLU A 40 5.35 3.62 8.11
CA GLU A 40 4.55 4.51 8.96
C GLU A 40 4.13 5.77 8.21
N ALA A 41 5.06 6.44 7.54
CA ALA A 41 4.76 7.64 6.74
C ALA A 41 3.81 7.34 5.57
N PHE A 42 3.94 6.17 4.94
CA PHE A 42 3.00 5.73 3.91
C PHE A 42 1.62 5.44 4.50
N HIS A 43 1.56 4.69 5.61
CA HIS A 43 0.34 4.37 6.33
C HIS A 43 -0.44 5.64 6.67
N ASP A 44 0.20 6.66 7.25
CA ASP A 44 -0.47 7.88 7.70
C ASP A 44 -1.15 8.66 6.54
N ALA A 45 -0.59 8.53 5.34
CA ALA A 45 -1.10 9.18 4.13
C ALA A 45 -1.87 8.22 3.20
N PHE A 46 -2.11 6.97 3.61
CA PHE A 46 -2.61 5.92 2.74
C PHE A 46 -4.07 6.12 2.33
N VAL A 47 -4.31 6.13 1.01
CA VAL A 47 -5.64 6.31 0.43
C VAL A 47 -6.23 5.00 -0.07
N GLY A 48 -5.43 4.09 -0.61
CA GLY A 48 -5.94 2.82 -1.14
C GLY A 48 -5.21 2.31 -2.36
N VAL A 49 -5.92 1.54 -3.20
CA VAL A 49 -5.37 0.89 -4.40
C VAL A 49 -5.87 1.58 -5.67
N ALA A 50 -4.98 1.89 -6.61
CA ALA A 50 -5.34 2.49 -7.89
C ALA A 50 -6.20 1.53 -8.74
N MET A 51 -7.38 2.00 -9.14
CA MET A 51 -8.31 1.27 -10.02
C MET A 51 -8.21 1.73 -11.48
N GLN A 52 -7.41 2.76 -11.74
CA GLN A 52 -7.14 3.31 -13.07
C GLN A 52 -5.68 3.73 -13.14
N ALA A 53 -5.07 3.56 -14.31
CA ALA A 53 -3.74 4.06 -14.58
C ALA A 53 -3.77 5.57 -14.88
N SER A 54 -2.68 6.26 -14.57
CA SER A 54 -2.40 7.63 -14.99
C SER A 54 -1.04 7.63 -15.71
N PRO A 55 -0.99 7.78 -17.04
CA PRO A 55 0.26 7.84 -17.77
C PRO A 55 0.97 9.18 -17.57
N ALA A 56 2.26 9.24 -17.93
CA ALA A 56 3.05 10.47 -17.83
C ALA A 56 2.43 11.60 -18.67
N GLY A 57 2.37 12.81 -18.10
CA GLY A 57 1.79 13.99 -18.73
C GLY A 57 0.27 14.09 -18.61
N VAL A 58 -0.39 13.17 -17.89
CA VAL A 58 -1.85 13.20 -17.68
C VAL A 58 -2.16 13.49 -16.21
N ALA A 59 -3.06 14.44 -15.97
CA ALA A 59 -3.51 14.85 -14.62
C ALA A 59 -5.01 14.60 -14.38
N GLU A 60 -5.61 13.70 -15.16
CA GLU A 60 -6.99 13.30 -14.93
C GLU A 60 -7.14 12.58 -13.58
N PRO A 61 -8.19 12.88 -12.80
CA PRO A 61 -8.43 12.17 -11.57
C PRO A 61 -8.67 10.67 -11.80
N ILE A 62 -8.10 9.84 -10.92
CA ILE A 62 -8.26 8.38 -10.98
C ILE A 62 -9.21 7.86 -9.89
N ARG A 63 -9.81 6.69 -10.14
CA ARG A 63 -10.46 5.91 -9.10
C ARG A 63 -9.42 5.22 -8.23
N VAL A 64 -9.60 5.35 -6.92
CA VAL A 64 -8.81 4.65 -5.90
C VAL A 64 -9.80 3.91 -5.00
N ALA A 65 -9.57 2.62 -4.79
CA ALA A 65 -10.35 1.80 -3.88
C ALA A 65 -9.82 1.98 -2.46
N THR A 66 -10.64 2.61 -1.61
CA THR A 66 -10.28 2.94 -0.22
C THR A 66 -10.39 1.74 0.72
N SER A 67 -11.03 0.66 0.27
CA SER A 67 -11.13 -0.59 1.01
C SER A 67 -11.40 -1.78 0.08
N GLY A 68 -11.14 -2.99 0.55
CA GLY A 68 -11.49 -4.25 -0.12
C GLY A 68 -10.31 -5.22 -0.22
N VAL A 69 -10.60 -6.43 -0.71
CA VAL A 69 -9.59 -7.50 -0.82
C VAL A 69 -8.86 -7.44 -2.16
N PHE A 70 -7.54 -7.30 -2.10
CA PHE A 70 -6.64 -7.27 -3.26
C PHE A 70 -5.54 -8.32 -3.13
N GLU A 71 -5.03 -8.80 -4.27
CA GLU A 71 -3.88 -9.71 -4.30
C GLU A 71 -2.60 -8.92 -4.61
N PHE A 72 -1.55 -9.14 -3.82
CA PHE A 72 -0.25 -8.48 -3.98
C PHE A 72 0.88 -9.50 -4.05
N ASP A 73 2.00 -9.10 -4.64
CA ASP A 73 3.26 -9.84 -4.53
C ASP A 73 3.86 -9.69 -3.13
N CYS A 74 4.52 -10.73 -2.65
CA CYS A 74 5.29 -10.71 -1.40
C CYS A 74 6.43 -11.74 -1.43
N LEU A 75 7.41 -11.58 -0.55
CA LEU A 75 8.38 -12.65 -0.30
C LEU A 75 7.67 -13.92 0.20
N PRO A 76 8.12 -15.13 -0.20
CA PRO A 76 7.50 -16.38 0.23
C PRO A 76 7.35 -16.47 1.76
N THR A 77 6.11 -16.40 2.24
CA THR A 77 5.81 -16.42 3.67
C THR A 77 4.54 -17.20 3.98
N THR A 78 4.40 -17.62 5.23
CA THR A 78 3.12 -18.06 5.79
C THR A 78 2.39 -16.89 6.45
N THR A 79 1.06 -16.96 6.44
CA THR A 79 0.21 -15.96 7.09
C THR A 79 -1.03 -16.64 7.61
N ASP A 80 -1.54 -16.19 8.76
CA ASP A 80 -2.88 -16.50 9.20
C ASP A 80 -3.83 -15.34 8.87
N VAL A 81 -5.14 -15.63 8.83
CA VAL A 81 -6.15 -14.61 8.59
C VAL A 81 -6.07 -13.55 9.68
N GLY A 82 -6.06 -12.28 9.29
CA GLY A 82 -5.93 -11.16 10.20
C GLY A 82 -4.50 -10.67 10.41
N ASP A 83 -3.45 -11.38 10.00
CA ASP A 83 -2.08 -10.85 10.07
C ASP A 83 -1.95 -9.50 9.38
N LEU A 84 -1.14 -8.60 9.94
CA LEU A 84 -0.95 -7.25 9.42
C LEU A 84 0.03 -7.23 8.25
N TRP A 85 -0.30 -6.43 7.24
CA TRP A 85 0.50 -6.26 6.03
C TRP A 85 0.72 -4.79 5.73
N GLY A 86 1.99 -4.41 5.51
CA GLY A 86 2.45 -3.09 5.09
C GLY A 86 3.06 -3.13 3.69
N VAL A 87 3.46 -1.97 3.19
CA VAL A 87 4.16 -1.88 1.91
C VAL A 87 5.59 -2.37 2.07
N ASP A 88 6.08 -3.18 1.12
CA ASP A 88 7.45 -3.69 1.14
C ASP A 88 8.45 -2.64 0.64
N GLU A 89 9.68 -2.73 1.10
CA GLU A 89 10.81 -1.92 0.62
C GLU A 89 11.60 -2.68 -0.45
N ASP A 90 12.23 -1.94 -1.36
CA ASP A 90 13.10 -2.55 -2.35
C ASP A 90 14.34 -3.20 -1.72
N GLY A 91 14.99 -4.10 -2.46
CA GLY A 91 16.17 -4.80 -1.95
C GLY A 91 17.39 -3.90 -1.68
N ALA A 92 17.32 -2.62 -2.06
CA ALA A 92 18.35 -1.62 -1.77
C ALA A 92 18.06 -0.83 -0.48
N GLY A 93 16.84 -0.91 0.07
CA GLY A 93 16.46 -0.24 1.30
C GLY A 93 16.24 1.26 1.14
N VAL A 94 15.78 1.71 -0.04
CA VAL A 94 15.71 3.15 -0.37
C VAL A 94 14.38 3.59 -0.96
N ALA A 95 13.47 2.66 -1.24
CA ALA A 95 12.16 3.00 -1.78
C ALA A 95 11.13 1.90 -1.50
N LEU A 96 9.88 2.31 -1.22
CA LEU A 96 8.75 1.39 -1.16
C LEU A 96 8.36 0.89 -2.56
N LEU A 97 7.87 -0.35 -2.63
CA LEU A 97 7.42 -0.97 -3.86
C LEU A 97 5.92 -0.70 -4.11
N ASN A 98 5.55 -0.38 -5.35
CA ASN A 98 4.19 0.04 -5.67
C ASN A 98 3.13 -1.05 -5.50
N GLN A 99 3.50 -2.34 -5.60
CA GLN A 99 2.56 -3.47 -5.61
C GLN A 99 3.09 -4.69 -4.84
N THR A 100 4.04 -4.48 -3.94
CA THR A 100 4.65 -5.54 -3.13
C THR A 100 4.45 -5.20 -1.66
N ILE A 101 4.13 -6.22 -0.87
CA ILE A 101 3.79 -6.07 0.54
C ILE A 101 4.62 -7.02 1.42
N ALA A 102 4.82 -6.60 2.67
CA ALA A 102 5.52 -7.36 3.69
C ALA A 102 4.65 -7.47 4.96
N LYS A 103 4.87 -8.53 5.75
CA LYS A 103 4.21 -8.66 7.06
C LYS A 103 4.82 -7.65 8.01
N VAL A 104 3.97 -6.97 8.76
CA VAL A 104 4.39 -5.99 9.77
C VAL A 104 3.87 -6.38 11.15
N ALA A 105 4.57 -5.94 12.20
CA ALA A 105 4.23 -6.32 13.57
C ALA A 105 3.17 -5.40 14.21
N THR A 106 3.05 -4.16 13.73
CA THR A 106 2.21 -3.13 14.36
C THR A 106 1.27 -2.48 13.36
N ALA A 107 0.12 -2.02 13.85
CA ALA A 107 -0.96 -1.51 13.03
C ALA A 107 -0.61 -0.20 12.31
N ASN A 108 0.24 0.64 12.92
CA ASN A 108 0.73 1.90 12.33
C ASN A 108 1.68 1.70 11.13
N LEU A 109 2.05 0.45 10.81
CA LEU A 109 2.86 0.12 9.63
C LEU A 109 2.01 -0.56 8.53
N ALA A 110 0.76 -0.87 8.83
CA ALA A 110 -0.06 -1.75 8.00
C ALA A 110 -1.02 -0.97 7.12
N ILE A 111 -1.24 -1.43 5.90
CA ILE A 111 -2.29 -0.91 4.99
C ILE A 111 -3.53 -1.80 4.98
N GLY A 112 -3.45 -2.98 5.59
CA GLY A 112 -4.53 -3.95 5.62
C GLY A 112 -4.21 -5.19 6.44
N ARG A 113 -5.10 -6.19 6.33
CA ARG A 113 -4.98 -7.47 7.01
C ARG A 113 -5.14 -8.64 6.06
N ALA A 114 -4.48 -9.75 6.34
CA ALA A 114 -4.61 -10.97 5.55
C ALA A 114 -6.07 -11.45 5.50
N ALA A 115 -6.64 -11.52 4.31
CA ALA A 115 -7.98 -12.03 4.06
C ALA A 115 -8.01 -13.57 3.91
N ARG A 116 -6.84 -14.19 3.70
CA ARG A 116 -6.70 -15.65 3.52
C ARG A 116 -5.43 -16.16 4.18
N ARG A 117 -5.53 -17.32 4.82
CA ARG A 117 -4.37 -18.08 5.32
C ARG A 117 -3.48 -18.57 4.18
N ILE A 118 -2.16 -18.49 4.35
CA ILE A 118 -1.14 -19.03 3.43
C ILE A 118 -0.34 -20.08 4.19
N ASN A 119 -0.51 -21.34 3.81
CA ASN A 119 0.30 -22.47 4.28
C ASN A 119 0.16 -23.63 3.27
N PRO A 120 1.24 -24.08 2.58
CA PRO A 120 2.65 -23.68 2.74
C PRO A 120 2.93 -22.24 2.29
N ALA A 121 4.16 -21.77 2.52
CA ALA A 121 4.58 -20.41 2.15
C ALA A 121 4.39 -20.13 0.64
N ALA A 122 3.90 -18.94 0.31
CA ALA A 122 3.66 -18.50 -1.06
C ALA A 122 4.01 -17.03 -1.23
N SER A 123 4.18 -16.58 -2.49
CA SER A 123 4.58 -15.22 -2.87
C SER A 123 3.41 -14.34 -3.34
N ARG A 124 2.18 -14.70 -2.97
CA ARG A 124 0.94 -13.98 -3.28
C ARG A 124 0.06 -13.95 -2.04
N ALA A 125 -0.35 -12.77 -1.61
CA ALA A 125 -1.21 -12.60 -0.45
C ALA A 125 -2.48 -11.81 -0.79
N LEU A 126 -3.61 -12.30 -0.28
CA LEU A 126 -4.88 -11.58 -0.33
C LEU A 126 -4.99 -10.73 0.93
N VAL A 127 -5.08 -9.42 0.77
CA VAL A 127 -5.14 -8.44 1.86
C VAL A 127 -6.41 -7.63 1.74
N ASP A 128 -7.20 -7.58 2.82
CA ASP A 128 -8.26 -6.59 2.99
C ASP A 128 -7.63 -5.26 3.37
N VAL A 129 -7.55 -4.38 2.38
CA VAL A 129 -6.93 -3.06 2.46
C VAL A 129 -7.91 -2.10 3.13
N VAL A 130 -7.41 -1.21 3.99
CA VAL A 130 -8.23 -0.19 4.66
C VAL A 130 -7.48 1.15 4.64
N SER A 131 -8.07 2.15 4.01
CA SER A 131 -7.51 3.50 3.95
C SER A 131 -7.39 4.13 5.34
N THR A 132 -6.22 4.68 5.62
CA THR A 132 -5.98 5.51 6.81
C THR A 132 -6.71 6.83 6.71
N VAL A 133 -6.58 7.50 5.56
CA VAL A 133 -7.18 8.81 5.31
C VAL A 133 -8.72 8.77 5.37
N MET A 134 -9.35 7.69 4.90
CA MET A 134 -10.81 7.61 4.79
C MET A 134 -11.48 6.83 5.93
N CYS A 135 -10.77 5.87 6.53
CA CYS A 135 -11.37 4.92 7.47
C CYS A 135 -10.58 4.77 8.79
N GLY A 136 -9.48 5.51 8.97
CA GLY A 136 -8.63 5.41 10.16
C GLY A 136 -7.62 4.27 10.12
N GLY A 137 -7.58 3.50 9.04
CA GLY A 137 -6.56 2.48 8.79
C GLY A 137 -6.78 1.19 9.58
N PRO A 138 -5.90 0.18 9.41
CA PRO A 138 -5.96 -1.05 10.19
C PRO A 138 -5.87 -0.76 11.69
N GLN A 139 -6.86 -1.23 12.45
CA GLN A 139 -6.89 -1.05 13.90
C GLN A 139 -6.22 -2.21 14.62
N VAL A 140 -5.70 -2.00 15.82
CA VAL A 140 -5.31 -3.10 16.72
C VAL A 140 -6.53 -3.99 17.03
N MET A 141 -6.31 -5.31 17.11
CA MET A 141 -7.36 -6.23 17.56
C MET A 141 -7.52 -6.07 19.07
N ALA A 142 -8.72 -5.73 19.51
CA ALA A 142 -9.08 -5.63 20.92
C ALA A 142 -9.26 -7.00 21.57
#